data_AF-A0A160N3C8-F1
#
_entry.id   AF-A0A160N3C8-F1
#
_cell.length_a   1.000
_cell.length_b   1.000
_cell.length_c   1.000
_cell.angle_alpha   90.00
_cell.angle_beta   90.00
_cell.angle_gamma   90.00
#
_symmetry.space_group_name_H-M   'P 1'
#
loop_
_entity.id
_entity.type
_entity.pdbx_description
1 polymer ?
#
loop_
_entity_poly.entity_id
_entity_poly.type
_entity_poly.pdbx_seq_one_letter_code
_entity_poly.pdbx_strand_id
1 'polypeptide(L)'
;MARDTLALVLALGYRQAATVIGHDIGSPVSAYCALARPDVFRSVVFMSAPFPGPPAFPFDTAQHDGSSAIPNAGMANLAKALGALHPPRKHYQQYLSSEQADADMSDPPQGLHAFLRAFFHVKSGDWPQNDPHVLPGSAAEDIARMPAYYVMDLEKTMPEAVAPFHPSAAEVRACTWLSEAELEVYVEEYGRTGFQGALQAYRVLSDPALNDELRLLSGKTIDVPSLFIGGEKDWGTYATPGALDLMKSRATTRLHGIEMIDGAGHWIQQEQPVRLGERLLDFIKGAGAGP
;
A
#
# COMPACT_ATOMS: atom_id res chain seq x y z
N MET A 1 11.98 9.64 -1.42
CA MET A 1 11.41 8.88 -0.29
C MET A 1 12.47 8.19 0.57
N ALA A 2 13.07 7.05 0.20
CA ALA A 2 14.03 6.36 1.09
C ALA A 2 15.26 7.21 1.47
N ARG A 3 15.77 8.02 0.53
CA ARG A 3 16.81 9.01 0.79
C ARG A 3 16.40 10.05 1.85
N ASP A 4 15.14 10.47 1.85
CA ASP A 4 14.62 11.47 2.78
C ASP A 4 14.53 10.88 4.19
N THR A 5 14.08 9.61 4.32
CA THR A 5 14.10 8.87 5.57
C THR A 5 15.52 8.76 6.15
N LEU A 6 16.52 8.43 5.31
CA LEU A 6 17.92 8.42 5.72
C LEU A 6 18.41 9.81 6.16
N ALA A 7 18.09 10.85 5.39
CA ALA A 7 18.47 12.21 5.72
C ALA A 7 17.88 12.65 7.06
N LEU A 8 16.63 12.28 7.36
CA LEU A 8 15.98 12.56 8.63
C LEU A 8 16.72 11.90 9.81
N VAL A 9 17.08 10.62 9.70
CA VAL A 9 17.84 9.90 10.75
C VAL A 9 19.15 10.65 11.07
N LEU A 10 19.88 11.04 10.02
CA LEU A 10 21.14 11.77 10.16
C LEU A 10 20.94 13.19 10.73
N ALA A 11 19.89 13.89 10.28
CA ALA A 11 19.56 15.24 10.74
C ALA A 11 19.18 15.28 12.23
N LEU A 12 18.51 14.23 12.72
CA LEU A 12 18.19 14.06 14.15
C LEU A 12 19.41 13.68 15.02
N GLY A 13 20.60 13.57 14.42
CA GLY A 13 21.85 13.26 15.13
C GLY A 13 22.11 11.76 15.33
N TYR A 14 21.22 10.89 14.84
CA TYR A 14 21.40 9.45 14.93
C TYR A 14 22.27 8.92 13.77
N ARG A 15 22.95 7.80 14.01
CA ARG A 15 23.67 7.04 12.97
C ARG A 15 22.89 5.81 12.52
N GLN A 16 21.96 5.36 13.34
CA GLN A 16 21.16 4.16 13.13
C GLN A 16 19.76 4.39 13.68
N ALA A 17 18.79 3.74 13.06
CA ALA A 17 17.44 3.56 13.58
C ALA A 17 17.26 2.08 13.94
N ALA A 18 16.78 1.81 15.16
CA ALA A 18 16.52 0.44 15.60
C ALA A 18 15.56 -0.28 14.66
N THR A 19 14.51 0.42 14.22
CA THR A 19 13.48 -0.09 13.31
C THR A 19 12.96 1.02 12.42
N VAL A 20 12.71 0.72 11.14
CA VAL A 20 11.89 1.54 10.24
C VAL A 20 10.55 0.85 10.00
N ILE A 21 9.45 1.57 10.18
CA ILE A 21 8.08 1.03 10.10
C ILE A 21 7.36 1.78 8.98
N GLY A 22 6.74 1.04 8.06
CA GLY A 22 6.03 1.61 6.91
C GLY A 22 4.63 1.02 6.75
N HIS A 23 3.63 1.88 6.58
CA HIS A 23 2.23 1.52 6.31
C HIS A 23 1.82 1.97 4.90
N ASP A 24 1.06 1.13 4.20
CA ASP A 24 0.60 1.35 2.81
C ASP A 24 1.78 1.72 1.88
N ILE A 25 1.78 2.89 1.20
CA ILE A 25 2.92 3.38 0.40
C ILE A 25 4.22 3.52 1.22
N GLY A 26 4.11 3.71 2.54
CA GLY A 26 5.26 3.70 3.44
C GLY A 26 5.94 2.33 3.54
N SER A 27 5.23 1.22 3.29
CA SER A 27 5.77 -0.14 3.36
C SER A 27 6.86 -0.41 2.31
N PRO A 28 6.67 -0.17 0.99
CA PRO A 28 7.77 -0.30 0.03
C PRO A 28 8.89 0.72 0.32
N VAL A 29 8.59 1.91 0.87
CA VAL A 29 9.63 2.88 1.27
C VAL A 29 10.51 2.33 2.40
N SER A 30 9.93 1.73 3.43
CA SER A 30 10.69 1.09 4.53
C SER A 30 11.50 -0.09 4.02
N ALA A 31 10.98 -0.84 3.03
CA ALA A 31 11.71 -1.90 2.33
C ALA A 31 12.99 -1.36 1.69
N TYR A 32 12.87 -0.32 0.87
CA TYR A 32 14.02 0.28 0.19
C TYR A 32 15.00 0.96 1.16
N CYS A 33 14.54 1.45 2.31
CA CYS A 33 15.44 1.90 3.39
C CYS A 33 16.31 0.75 3.90
N ALA A 34 15.70 -0.38 4.29
CA ALA A 34 16.40 -1.53 4.82
C ALA A 34 17.30 -2.23 3.79
N LEU A 35 16.86 -2.29 2.53
CA LEU A 35 17.60 -2.89 1.43
C LEU A 35 18.82 -2.04 1.05
N ALA A 36 18.66 -0.72 0.97
CA ALA A 36 19.76 0.18 0.58
C ALA A 36 20.75 0.44 1.72
N ARG A 37 20.29 0.53 2.97
CA ARG A 37 21.10 0.90 4.14
C ARG A 37 20.82 0.02 5.37
N PRO A 38 21.09 -1.29 5.31
CA PRO A 38 20.93 -2.20 6.46
C PRO A 38 21.90 -1.87 7.61
N ASP A 39 22.94 -1.09 7.34
CA ASP A 39 23.85 -0.53 8.35
C ASP A 39 23.21 0.59 9.18
N VAL A 40 22.20 1.28 8.64
CA VAL A 40 21.44 2.35 9.31
C VAL A 40 20.14 1.81 9.88
N PHE A 41 19.36 1.09 9.09
CA PHE A 41 18.04 0.57 9.47
C PHE A 41 18.19 -0.88 9.93
N ARG A 42 18.19 -1.08 11.24
CA ARG A 42 18.62 -2.36 11.85
C ARG A 42 17.53 -3.43 11.87
N SER A 43 16.29 -3.05 11.64
CA SER A 43 15.14 -3.92 11.42
C SER A 43 14.04 -3.15 10.67
N VAL A 44 13.05 -3.88 10.12
CA VAL A 44 11.96 -3.28 9.35
C VAL A 44 10.61 -3.92 9.66
N VAL A 45 9.56 -3.10 9.70
CA VAL A 45 8.17 -3.55 9.76
C VAL A 45 7.41 -3.06 8.54
N PHE A 46 6.68 -3.97 7.91
CA PHE A 46 5.80 -3.75 6.78
C PHE A 46 4.36 -3.84 7.27
N MET A 47 3.55 -2.82 6.98
CA MET A 47 2.15 -2.80 7.37
C MET A 47 1.25 -2.66 6.15
N SER A 48 0.18 -3.46 6.11
CA SER A 48 -0.80 -3.55 5.03
C SER A 48 -0.27 -4.09 3.69
N ALA A 49 0.72 -3.44 3.08
CA ALA A 49 1.21 -3.77 1.75
C ALA A 49 2.46 -4.68 1.80
N PRO A 50 2.43 -5.92 1.28
CA PRO A 50 3.59 -6.80 1.25
C PRO A 50 4.67 -6.30 0.26
N PHE A 51 5.94 -6.62 0.53
CA PHE A 51 7.05 -6.31 -0.37
C PHE A 51 7.56 -7.58 -1.09
N PRO A 52 7.22 -7.79 -2.38
CA PRO A 52 7.61 -9.00 -3.10
C PRO A 52 9.09 -9.05 -3.51
N GLY A 53 9.84 -7.97 -3.28
CA GLY A 53 11.22 -7.80 -3.72
C GLY A 53 11.38 -6.63 -4.70
N PRO A 54 12.64 -6.22 -4.98
CA PRO A 54 12.93 -5.21 -5.99
C PRO A 54 12.60 -5.72 -7.41
N PRO A 55 12.33 -4.82 -8.37
CA PRO A 55 12.08 -5.22 -9.75
C PRO A 55 13.29 -5.97 -10.32
N ALA A 56 13.02 -7.04 -11.08
CA ALA A 56 14.06 -7.84 -11.69
C ALA A 56 14.74 -7.10 -12.84
N PHE A 57 16.06 -7.26 -12.95
CA PHE A 57 16.81 -6.85 -14.14
C PHE A 57 16.59 -7.90 -15.25
N PRO A 58 16.29 -7.49 -16.50
CA PRO A 58 16.22 -8.43 -17.61
C PRO A 58 17.52 -9.22 -17.75
N PHE A 59 17.41 -10.54 -17.88
CA PHE A 59 18.54 -11.45 -18.02
C PHE A 59 18.56 -12.05 -19.44
N ASP A 60 19.77 -12.29 -19.95
CA ASP A 60 20.03 -12.94 -21.25
C ASP A 60 19.38 -12.27 -22.49
N THR A 61 19.19 -10.95 -22.45
CA THR A 61 18.55 -10.20 -23.55
C THR A 61 19.43 -10.01 -24.79
N ALA A 62 20.68 -10.47 -24.76
CA ALA A 62 21.59 -10.42 -25.91
C ALA A 62 21.39 -11.64 -26.85
N GLN A 63 20.92 -12.76 -26.31
CA GLN A 63 20.69 -14.02 -27.05
C GLN A 63 19.20 -14.27 -27.34
N HIS A 64 18.33 -13.59 -26.60
CA HIS A 64 16.89 -13.64 -26.79
C HIS A 64 16.39 -12.23 -27.06
N ASP A 65 15.77 -12.02 -28.24
CA ASP A 65 15.02 -10.79 -28.54
C ASP A 65 14.13 -10.50 -27.34
N GLY A 66 14.40 -9.37 -26.67
CA GLY A 66 13.99 -8.98 -25.30
C GLY A 66 12.49 -8.96 -25.02
N SER A 67 11.83 -10.09 -25.24
CA SER A 67 10.43 -10.37 -24.95
C SER A 67 10.20 -10.79 -23.50
N SER A 68 11.25 -10.82 -22.67
CA SER A 68 11.14 -10.89 -21.22
C SER A 68 10.59 -9.56 -20.67
N ALA A 69 9.28 -9.38 -20.90
CA ALA A 69 8.38 -8.40 -20.31
C ALA A 69 8.89 -6.95 -20.30
N ILE A 70 8.55 -6.21 -21.36
CA ILE A 70 8.43 -4.75 -21.23
C ILE A 70 7.46 -4.50 -20.07
N PRO A 71 7.85 -3.80 -19.00
CA PRO A 71 7.15 -3.91 -17.73
C PRO A 71 5.83 -3.13 -17.75
N ASN A 72 5.65 -2.23 -18.74
CA ASN A 72 4.41 -1.49 -19.00
C ASN A 72 3.30 -2.39 -19.57
N ALA A 73 3.64 -3.56 -20.14
CA ALA A 73 2.63 -4.45 -20.71
C ALA A 73 1.72 -5.04 -19.63
N GLY A 74 2.21 -5.32 -18.42
CA GLY A 74 1.42 -5.96 -17.36
C GLY A 74 0.21 -5.11 -16.93
N MET A 75 0.46 -3.85 -16.54
CA MET A 75 -0.61 -2.92 -16.13
C MET A 75 -1.49 -2.48 -17.30
N ALA A 76 -0.92 -2.24 -18.49
CA ALA A 76 -1.71 -1.89 -19.67
C ALA A 76 -2.61 -3.05 -20.13
N ASN A 77 -2.12 -4.29 -20.09
CA ASN A 77 -2.91 -5.48 -20.40
C ASN A 77 -4.02 -5.69 -19.37
N LEU A 78 -3.72 -5.52 -18.08
CA LEU A 78 -4.74 -5.60 -17.02
C LEU A 78 -5.80 -4.52 -17.19
N ALA A 79 -5.42 -3.27 -17.46
CA ALA A 79 -6.36 -2.16 -17.71
C ALA A 79 -7.28 -2.47 -18.90
N LYS A 80 -6.74 -2.96 -20.01
CA LYS A 80 -7.52 -3.38 -21.18
C LYS A 80 -8.47 -4.53 -20.85
N ALA A 81 -8.00 -5.53 -20.10
CA ALA A 81 -8.80 -6.69 -19.72
C ALA A 81 -9.93 -6.32 -18.75
N LEU A 82 -9.67 -5.48 -17.74
CA LEU A 82 -10.69 -4.94 -16.83
C LEU A 82 -11.74 -4.11 -17.58
N GLY A 83 -11.31 -3.29 -18.55
CA GLY A 83 -12.22 -2.51 -19.39
C GLY A 83 -13.10 -3.35 -20.32
N ALA A 84 -12.72 -4.60 -20.59
CA ALA A 84 -13.50 -5.54 -21.40
C ALA A 84 -14.50 -6.39 -20.58
N LEU A 85 -14.44 -6.31 -19.24
CA LEU A 85 -15.43 -6.96 -18.38
C LEU A 85 -16.81 -6.33 -18.53
N HIS A 86 -17.84 -7.03 -18.05
CA HIS A 86 -19.23 -6.57 -18.08
C HIS A 86 -19.80 -6.61 -16.65
N PRO A 87 -20.04 -5.45 -15.99
CA PRO A 87 -19.78 -4.09 -16.49
C PRO A 87 -18.27 -3.77 -16.61
N PRO A 88 -17.88 -2.80 -17.46
CA PRO A 88 -16.48 -2.37 -17.59
C PRO A 88 -15.89 -1.84 -16.29
N ARG A 89 -14.64 -2.23 -16.00
CA ARG A 89 -13.93 -1.88 -14.76
C ARG A 89 -12.59 -1.19 -15.03
N LYS A 90 -12.03 -0.55 -14.00
CA LYS A 90 -10.65 -0.06 -13.97
C LYS A 90 -10.01 -0.31 -12.61
N HIS A 91 -8.69 -0.52 -12.60
CA HIS A 91 -7.95 -0.64 -11.35
C HIS A 91 -7.73 0.74 -10.73
N TYR A 92 -7.81 0.86 -9.40
CA TYR A 92 -7.67 2.15 -8.72
C TYR A 92 -6.33 2.83 -9.01
N GLN A 93 -5.22 2.08 -9.12
CA GLN A 93 -3.92 2.70 -9.44
C GLN A 93 -3.90 3.31 -10.85
N GLN A 94 -4.63 2.73 -11.82
CA GLN A 94 -4.77 3.33 -13.14
C GLN A 94 -5.49 4.69 -13.03
N TYR A 95 -6.54 4.75 -12.21
CA TYR A 95 -7.25 6.00 -11.94
C TYR A 95 -6.35 7.01 -11.21
N LEU A 96 -5.71 6.62 -10.10
CA LEU A 96 -4.86 7.50 -9.28
C LEU A 96 -3.62 8.02 -10.03
N SER A 97 -3.16 7.29 -11.05
CA SER A 97 -2.08 7.75 -11.93
C SER A 97 -2.53 8.75 -13.01
N SER A 98 -3.84 8.93 -13.24
CA SER A 98 -4.36 9.85 -14.25
C SER A 98 -4.07 11.32 -13.92
N GLU A 99 -4.14 12.18 -14.92
CA GLU A 99 -3.98 13.63 -14.71
C GLU A 99 -5.21 14.24 -14.00
N GLN A 100 -6.40 13.67 -14.17
CA GLN A 100 -7.66 14.18 -13.59
C GLN A 100 -7.83 13.84 -12.10
N ALA A 101 -7.22 12.76 -11.60
CA ALA A 101 -7.51 12.24 -10.26
C ALA A 101 -7.33 13.26 -9.12
N ASP A 102 -6.35 14.18 -9.24
CA ASP A 102 -6.17 15.24 -8.24
C ASP A 102 -7.36 16.20 -8.19
N ALA A 103 -7.84 16.65 -9.36
CA ALA A 103 -8.98 17.55 -9.44
C ALA A 103 -10.25 16.88 -8.91
N ASP A 104 -10.50 15.63 -9.33
CA ASP A 104 -11.66 14.86 -8.87
C ASP A 104 -11.68 14.69 -7.35
N MET A 105 -10.52 14.36 -6.75
CA MET A 105 -10.41 14.09 -5.31
C MET A 105 -10.34 15.36 -4.45
N SER A 106 -9.81 16.46 -4.99
CA SER A 106 -9.71 17.74 -4.28
C SER A 106 -11.02 18.52 -4.27
N ASP A 107 -11.86 18.37 -5.30
CA ASP A 107 -13.19 18.99 -5.38
C ASP A 107 -14.30 17.94 -5.65
N PRO A 108 -14.51 16.99 -4.72
CA PRO A 108 -15.48 15.93 -4.93
C PRO A 108 -16.92 16.48 -4.81
N PRO A 109 -17.88 16.02 -5.63
CA PRO A 109 -19.26 16.54 -5.62
C PRO A 109 -19.97 16.45 -4.26
N GLN A 110 -19.62 15.46 -3.43
CA GLN A 110 -20.15 15.29 -2.07
C GLN A 110 -19.46 16.16 -1.00
N GLY A 111 -18.43 16.90 -1.37
CA GLY A 111 -17.55 17.61 -0.44
C GLY A 111 -16.45 16.73 0.16
N LEU A 112 -15.29 17.33 0.45
CA LEU A 112 -14.08 16.62 0.85
C LEU A 112 -14.27 15.79 2.13
N HIS A 113 -14.99 16.32 3.12
CA HIS A 113 -15.29 15.61 4.36
C HIS A 113 -16.07 14.31 4.13
N ALA A 114 -17.16 14.36 3.35
CA ALA A 114 -17.98 13.18 3.07
C ALA A 114 -17.21 12.16 2.21
N PHE A 115 -16.41 12.64 1.24
CA PHE A 115 -15.53 11.78 0.47
C PHE A 115 -14.53 11.04 1.37
N LEU A 116 -13.76 11.75 2.19
CA LEU A 116 -12.77 11.14 3.07
C LEU A 116 -13.41 10.20 4.09
N ARG A 117 -14.56 10.57 4.69
CA ARG A 117 -15.31 9.68 5.60
C ARG A 117 -15.65 8.36 4.94
N ALA A 118 -16.19 8.39 3.71
CA ALA A 118 -16.51 7.18 2.95
C ALA A 118 -15.23 6.40 2.56
N PHE A 119 -14.17 7.09 2.12
CA PHE A 119 -12.90 6.48 1.73
C PHE A 119 -12.21 5.75 2.88
N PHE A 120 -12.16 6.35 4.07
CA PHE A 120 -11.65 5.71 5.28
C PHE A 120 -12.54 4.52 5.67
N HIS A 121 -13.86 4.69 5.66
CA HIS A 121 -14.80 3.66 6.08
C HIS A 121 -14.71 2.39 5.23
N VAL A 122 -14.78 2.49 3.90
CA VAL A 122 -14.75 1.29 3.02
C VAL A 122 -13.46 0.47 3.14
N LYS A 123 -12.37 1.08 3.61
CA LYS A 123 -11.08 0.42 3.83
C LYS A 123 -10.90 -0.10 5.26
N SER A 124 -11.80 0.24 6.17
CA SER A 124 -11.70 -0.12 7.59
C SER A 124 -12.30 -1.50 7.92
N GLY A 125 -12.02 -1.98 9.12
CA GLY A 125 -12.63 -3.18 9.70
C GLY A 125 -14.11 -3.00 10.05
N ASP A 126 -14.60 -1.76 10.16
CA ASP A 126 -16.02 -1.47 10.42
C ASP A 126 -16.90 -1.72 9.19
N TRP A 127 -16.33 -1.76 7.98
CA TRP A 127 -17.10 -1.99 6.76
C TRP A 127 -17.32 -3.49 6.52
N PRO A 128 -18.55 -4.00 6.68
CA PRO A 128 -18.80 -5.45 6.71
C PRO A 128 -18.57 -6.14 5.36
N GLN A 129 -18.43 -5.37 4.28
CA GLN A 129 -18.20 -5.88 2.92
C GLN A 129 -16.73 -6.23 2.68
N ASN A 130 -15.82 -5.91 3.61
CA ASN A 130 -14.45 -6.40 3.58
C ASN A 130 -14.38 -7.88 3.98
N ASP A 131 -14.13 -8.70 2.96
CA ASP A 131 -13.85 -10.13 3.06
C ASP A 131 -12.53 -10.47 2.33
N PRO A 132 -11.38 -9.98 2.82
CA PRO A 132 -10.11 -10.17 2.14
C PRO A 132 -9.67 -11.64 2.19
N HIS A 133 -9.24 -12.13 1.03
CA HIS A 133 -8.73 -13.48 0.88
C HIS A 133 -7.74 -13.54 -0.29
N VAL A 134 -6.98 -14.63 -0.35
CA VAL A 134 -6.05 -14.87 -1.47
C VAL A 134 -6.85 -14.97 -2.77
N LEU A 135 -6.53 -14.09 -3.72
CA LEU A 135 -7.12 -14.12 -5.05
C LEU A 135 -6.64 -15.35 -5.83
N PRO A 136 -7.49 -16.00 -6.65
CA PRO A 136 -7.11 -17.21 -7.40
C PRO A 136 -5.96 -16.99 -8.40
N GLY A 137 -5.81 -15.77 -8.90
CA GLY A 137 -4.80 -15.40 -9.88
C GLY A 137 -4.78 -13.91 -10.19
N SER A 138 -4.05 -13.56 -11.25
CA SER A 138 -3.90 -12.18 -11.74
C SER A 138 -4.76 -11.87 -12.97
N ALA A 139 -5.66 -12.79 -13.36
CA ALA A 139 -6.63 -12.54 -14.41
C ALA A 139 -7.60 -11.41 -14.01
N ALA A 140 -8.13 -10.67 -14.99
CA ALA A 140 -9.00 -9.53 -14.72
C ALA A 140 -10.24 -9.91 -13.92
N GLU A 141 -10.80 -11.10 -14.16
CA GLU A 141 -11.96 -11.65 -13.45
C GLU A 141 -11.66 -11.95 -11.98
N ASP A 142 -10.44 -12.40 -11.67
CA ASP A 142 -10.02 -12.67 -10.31
C ASP A 142 -9.69 -11.38 -9.56
N ILE A 143 -8.99 -10.45 -10.21
CA ILE A 143 -8.72 -9.10 -9.68
C ILE A 143 -10.05 -8.36 -9.41
N ALA A 144 -11.05 -8.49 -10.28
CA ALA A 144 -12.36 -7.85 -10.14
C ALA A 144 -13.22 -8.38 -9.00
N ARG A 145 -12.77 -9.40 -8.25
CA ARG A 145 -13.42 -9.83 -6.99
C ARG A 145 -13.14 -8.87 -5.84
N MET A 146 -12.11 -8.03 -5.96
CA MET A 146 -11.83 -7.00 -4.96
C MET A 146 -12.94 -5.92 -4.93
N PRO A 147 -13.11 -5.21 -3.80
CA PRO A 147 -14.10 -4.17 -3.67
C PRO A 147 -13.94 -3.01 -4.67
N ALA A 148 -15.01 -2.22 -4.80
CA ALA A 148 -15.09 -1.11 -5.75
C ALA A 148 -14.00 -0.03 -5.56
N TYR A 149 -13.40 0.08 -4.38
CA TYR A 149 -12.30 1.02 -4.12
C TYR A 149 -10.92 0.50 -4.58
N TYR A 150 -10.81 -0.79 -4.96
CA TYR A 150 -9.66 -1.38 -5.64
C TYR A 150 -9.93 -1.56 -7.15
N VAL A 151 -11.13 -2.05 -7.49
CA VAL A 151 -11.57 -2.26 -8.88
C VAL A 151 -12.88 -1.51 -9.13
N MET A 152 -12.73 -0.29 -9.64
CA MET A 152 -13.79 0.69 -9.82
C MET A 152 -14.60 0.40 -11.09
N ASP A 153 -15.84 0.87 -11.14
CA ASP A 153 -16.52 1.03 -12.43
C ASP A 153 -15.69 1.95 -13.33
N LEU A 154 -15.56 1.62 -14.62
CA LEU A 154 -14.68 2.34 -15.55
C LEU A 154 -14.99 3.85 -15.59
N GLU A 155 -16.27 4.21 -15.55
CA GLU A 155 -16.75 5.58 -15.69
C GLU A 155 -16.69 6.40 -14.39
N LYS A 156 -16.49 5.77 -13.23
CA LYS A 156 -16.53 6.47 -11.93
C LYS A 156 -15.19 7.02 -11.52
N THR A 157 -15.18 8.18 -10.90
CA THR A 157 -14.07 8.71 -10.11
C THR A 157 -13.96 7.99 -8.76
N MET A 158 -12.85 8.16 -8.03
CA MET A 158 -12.73 7.57 -6.69
C MET A 158 -13.79 8.10 -5.72
N PRO A 159 -14.07 9.42 -5.66
CA PRO A 159 -15.17 9.93 -4.85
C PRO A 159 -16.53 9.33 -5.21
N GLU A 160 -16.85 9.18 -6.49
CA GLU A 160 -18.12 8.55 -6.92
C GLU A 160 -18.17 7.05 -6.63
N ALA A 161 -17.03 6.35 -6.69
CA ALA A 161 -16.94 4.93 -6.39
C ALA A 161 -17.23 4.63 -4.92
N VAL A 162 -16.79 5.50 -4.00
CA VAL A 162 -16.98 5.30 -2.55
C VAL A 162 -18.24 5.97 -2.00
N ALA A 163 -18.79 6.99 -2.66
CA ALA A 163 -19.95 7.74 -2.19
C ALA A 163 -21.17 6.88 -1.78
N PRO A 164 -21.55 5.80 -2.51
CA PRO A 164 -22.68 4.96 -2.13
C PRO A 164 -22.49 4.23 -0.79
N PHE A 165 -21.24 4.15 -0.31
CA PHE A 165 -20.85 3.46 0.92
C PHE A 165 -20.53 4.43 2.06
N HIS A 166 -20.99 5.69 1.97
CA HIS A 166 -20.88 6.62 3.09
C HIS A 166 -21.56 6.01 4.33
N PRO A 167 -20.87 5.96 5.49
CA PRO A 167 -21.45 5.39 6.70
C PRO A 167 -22.68 6.20 7.16
N SER A 168 -23.67 5.51 7.70
CA SER A 168 -24.82 6.13 8.35
C SER A 168 -24.39 6.95 9.57
N ALA A 169 -25.24 7.88 10.01
CA ALA A 169 -24.97 8.65 11.23
C ALA A 169 -24.82 7.76 12.48
N ALA A 170 -25.41 6.56 12.49
CA ALA A 170 -25.22 5.60 13.58
C ALA A 170 -23.82 4.96 13.54
N GLU A 171 -23.34 4.56 12.36
CA GLU A 171 -21.99 4.02 12.16
C GLU A 171 -20.93 5.08 12.47
N VAL A 172 -21.12 6.33 12.04
CA VAL A 172 -20.21 7.44 12.39
C VAL A 172 -20.11 7.63 13.90
N ARG A 173 -21.23 7.57 14.64
CA ARG A 173 -21.22 7.68 16.11
C ARG A 173 -20.61 6.46 16.80
N ALA A 174 -20.65 5.29 16.16
CA ALA A 174 -20.09 4.05 16.69
C ALA A 174 -18.59 3.90 16.40
N CYS A 175 -18.07 4.63 15.41
CA CYS A 175 -16.66 4.63 15.04
C CYS A 175 -15.81 5.21 16.19
N THR A 176 -14.97 4.38 16.79
CA THR A 176 -14.11 4.78 17.93
C THR A 176 -12.67 5.13 17.53
N TRP A 177 -12.30 4.92 16.27
CA TRP A 177 -10.92 5.04 15.79
C TRP A 177 -10.69 6.22 14.83
N LEU A 178 -11.75 6.87 14.36
CA LEU A 178 -11.68 8.08 13.52
C LEU A 178 -12.81 9.03 13.90
N SER A 179 -12.56 9.87 14.89
CA SER A 179 -13.47 10.93 15.31
C SER A 179 -13.66 11.98 14.22
N GLU A 180 -14.68 12.85 14.36
CA GLU A 180 -14.87 13.99 13.45
C GLU A 180 -13.68 14.97 13.52
N ALA A 181 -13.09 15.17 14.70
CA ALA A 181 -11.93 16.06 14.86
C ALA A 181 -10.67 15.51 14.18
N GLU A 182 -10.44 14.19 14.23
CA GLU A 182 -9.33 13.55 13.52
C GLU A 182 -9.55 13.56 12.01
N LEU A 183 -10.78 13.32 11.54
CA LEU A 183 -11.11 13.43 10.13
C LEU A 183 -10.89 14.87 9.61
N GLU A 184 -11.25 15.88 10.39
CA GLU A 184 -11.08 17.29 10.02
C GLU A 184 -9.61 17.65 9.75
N VAL A 185 -8.65 17.04 10.46
CA VAL A 185 -7.22 17.21 10.15
C VAL A 185 -6.91 16.76 8.73
N TYR A 186 -7.46 15.63 8.27
CA TYR A 186 -7.27 15.18 6.89
C TYR A 186 -7.96 16.11 5.88
N VAL A 187 -9.16 16.60 6.20
CA VAL A 187 -9.90 17.55 5.35
C VAL A 187 -9.12 18.85 5.19
N GLU A 188 -8.61 19.41 6.28
CA GLU A 188 -7.81 20.64 6.26
C GLU A 188 -6.52 20.45 5.46
N GLU A 189 -5.77 19.38 5.73
CA GLU A 189 -4.48 19.15 5.07
C GLU A 189 -4.64 18.87 3.57
N TYR A 190 -5.56 17.98 3.17
CA TYR A 190 -5.81 17.72 1.75
C TYR A 190 -6.52 18.88 1.06
N GLY A 191 -7.35 19.65 1.76
CA GLY A 191 -7.92 20.90 1.25
C GLY A 191 -6.86 21.96 0.96
N ARG A 192 -5.78 21.98 1.76
CA ARG A 192 -4.65 22.91 1.60
C ARG A 192 -3.65 22.45 0.53
N THR A 193 -3.35 21.16 0.44
CA THR A 193 -2.29 20.64 -0.44
C THR A 193 -2.77 20.05 -1.75
N GLY A 194 -4.06 19.70 -1.85
CA GLY A 194 -4.54 18.75 -2.85
C GLY A 194 -3.93 17.36 -2.65
N PHE A 195 -4.20 16.46 -3.60
CA PHE A 195 -3.72 15.07 -3.58
C PHE A 195 -2.51 14.86 -4.50
N GLN A 196 -2.19 15.82 -5.38
CA GLN A 196 -1.24 15.64 -6.47
C GLN A 196 0.11 15.10 -6.00
N GLY A 197 0.65 15.61 -4.88
CA GLY A 197 1.91 15.15 -4.32
C GLY A 197 1.87 13.66 -3.92
N ALA A 198 0.78 13.22 -3.29
CA ALA A 198 0.58 11.82 -2.93
C ALA A 198 0.37 10.94 -4.17
N LEU A 199 -0.39 11.42 -5.15
CA LEU A 199 -0.69 10.70 -6.39
C LEU A 199 0.56 10.41 -7.24
N GLN A 200 1.63 11.21 -7.11
CA GLN A 200 2.88 10.93 -7.82
C GLN A 200 3.48 9.56 -7.48
N ALA A 201 3.25 9.03 -6.28
CA ALA A 201 3.72 7.70 -5.92
C ALA A 201 3.12 6.63 -6.84
N TYR A 202 1.81 6.72 -7.16
CA TYR A 202 1.16 5.80 -8.08
C TYR A 202 1.68 5.94 -9.50
N ARG A 203 1.94 7.17 -9.97
CA ARG A 203 2.53 7.40 -11.30
C ARG A 203 3.88 6.72 -11.45
N VAL A 204 4.76 6.90 -10.46
CA VAL A 204 6.09 6.25 -10.43
C VAL A 204 5.99 4.74 -10.33
N LEU A 205 5.07 4.20 -9.52
CA LEU A 205 4.87 2.75 -9.40
C LEU A 205 4.27 2.13 -10.67
N SER A 206 3.39 2.86 -11.36
CA SER A 206 2.72 2.40 -12.58
C SER A 206 3.56 2.54 -13.85
N ASP A 207 4.62 3.37 -13.83
CA ASP A 207 5.56 3.54 -14.93
C ASP A 207 6.95 2.97 -14.59
N PRO A 208 7.27 1.78 -15.08
CA PRO A 208 8.59 1.16 -14.97
C PRO A 208 9.77 2.01 -15.39
N ALA A 209 9.61 2.96 -16.33
CA ALA A 209 10.68 3.87 -16.70
C ALA A 209 11.02 4.84 -15.55
N LEU A 210 10.03 5.23 -14.75
CA LEU A 210 10.20 6.11 -13.60
C LEU A 210 10.79 5.39 -12.37
N ASN A 211 10.81 4.06 -12.38
CA ASN A 211 11.38 3.26 -11.30
C ASN A 211 12.54 2.33 -11.74
N ASP A 212 13.07 2.53 -12.96
CA ASP A 212 14.11 1.69 -13.56
C ASP A 212 15.38 1.60 -12.71
N GLU A 213 15.75 2.69 -12.03
CA GLU A 213 16.91 2.72 -11.12
C GLU A 213 16.81 1.68 -9.99
N LEU A 214 15.60 1.29 -9.57
CA LEU A 214 15.40 0.26 -8.56
C LEU A 214 15.87 -1.11 -9.02
N ARG A 215 15.97 -1.36 -10.33
CA ARG A 215 16.50 -2.62 -10.87
C ARG A 215 17.97 -2.85 -10.54
N LEU A 216 18.71 -1.80 -10.18
CA LEU A 216 20.06 -1.95 -9.62
C LEU A 216 20.07 -2.83 -8.36
N LEU A 217 18.93 -2.93 -7.68
CA LEU A 217 18.74 -3.75 -6.49
C LEU A 217 18.23 -5.16 -6.83
N SER A 218 18.04 -5.49 -8.11
CA SER A 218 17.55 -6.81 -8.55
C SER A 218 18.32 -7.95 -7.89
N GLY A 219 17.58 -8.91 -7.34
CA GLY A 219 18.13 -10.09 -6.65
C GLY A 219 18.65 -9.83 -5.24
N LYS A 220 18.65 -8.59 -4.74
CA LYS A 220 18.92 -8.32 -3.33
C LYS A 220 17.76 -8.75 -2.44
N THR A 221 18.11 -9.13 -1.22
CA THR A 221 17.19 -9.50 -0.15
C THR A 221 17.30 -8.54 1.03
N ILE A 222 16.25 -8.49 1.84
CA ILE A 222 16.26 -7.78 3.12
C ILE A 222 16.80 -8.74 4.18
N ASP A 223 18.02 -8.44 4.65
CA ASP A 223 18.80 -9.30 5.54
C ASP A 223 18.81 -8.86 7.01
N VAL A 224 18.03 -7.84 7.33
CA VAL A 224 17.76 -7.41 8.70
C VAL A 224 16.49 -8.08 9.23
N PRO A 225 16.33 -8.24 10.56
CA PRO A 225 15.07 -8.68 11.16
C PRO A 225 13.88 -7.93 10.57
N SER A 226 12.88 -8.69 10.13
CA SER A 226 11.73 -8.17 9.41
C SER A 226 10.43 -8.71 10.00
N LEU A 227 9.37 -7.91 10.00
CA LEU A 227 8.01 -8.32 10.40
C LEU A 227 6.98 -7.76 9.41
N PHE A 228 5.98 -8.56 9.05
CA PHE A 228 4.80 -8.07 8.35
C PHE A 228 3.60 -8.04 9.31
N ILE A 229 2.79 -6.98 9.24
CA ILE A 229 1.55 -6.82 9.99
C ILE A 229 0.43 -6.41 9.03
N GLY A 230 -0.61 -7.23 8.91
CA GLY A 230 -1.85 -6.92 8.18
C GLY A 230 -3.04 -6.73 9.13
N GLY A 231 -4.10 -6.10 8.66
CA GLY A 231 -5.42 -6.16 9.30
C GLY A 231 -6.21 -7.35 8.75
N GLU A 232 -6.96 -8.07 9.58
CA GLU A 232 -7.80 -9.19 9.10
C GLU A 232 -8.86 -8.77 8.08
N LYS A 233 -9.24 -7.48 8.06
CA LYS A 233 -10.19 -6.89 7.12
C LYS A 233 -9.51 -6.05 6.02
N ASP A 234 -8.19 -6.12 5.91
CA ASP A 234 -7.42 -5.35 4.94
C ASP A 234 -7.14 -6.11 3.64
N TRP A 235 -7.74 -5.64 2.55
CA TRP A 235 -7.43 -6.11 1.20
C TRP A 235 -6.00 -5.79 0.76
N GLY A 236 -5.31 -4.81 1.35
CA GLY A 236 -3.92 -4.46 1.02
C GLY A 236 -2.95 -5.64 1.11
N THR A 237 -3.19 -6.56 2.06
CA THR A 237 -2.39 -7.79 2.22
C THR A 237 -2.49 -8.72 1.00
N TYR A 238 -3.62 -8.69 0.28
CA TYR A 238 -3.96 -9.62 -0.80
C TYR A 238 -4.10 -8.96 -2.17
N ALA A 239 -4.08 -7.63 -2.24
CA ALA A 239 -4.34 -6.85 -3.45
C ALA A 239 -3.33 -7.13 -4.59
N THR A 240 -2.13 -7.62 -4.25
CA THR A 240 -1.16 -8.13 -5.23
C THR A 240 -1.03 -9.64 -5.05
N PRO A 241 -1.63 -10.45 -5.94
CA PRO A 241 -1.56 -11.92 -5.85
C PRO A 241 -0.12 -12.43 -5.72
N GLY A 242 0.12 -13.27 -4.71
CA GLY A 242 1.44 -13.89 -4.47
C GLY A 242 2.50 -12.99 -3.84
N ALA A 243 2.23 -11.70 -3.59
CA ALA A 243 3.24 -10.77 -3.05
C ALA A 243 3.76 -11.19 -1.67
N LEU A 244 2.85 -11.64 -0.79
CA LEU A 244 3.22 -12.11 0.54
C LEU A 244 4.07 -13.39 0.50
N ASP A 245 3.81 -14.28 -0.45
CA ASP A 245 4.60 -15.51 -0.62
C ASP A 245 5.98 -15.21 -1.21
N LEU A 246 6.08 -14.29 -2.16
CA LEU A 246 7.37 -13.79 -2.66
C LEU A 246 8.16 -13.09 -1.56
N MET A 247 7.48 -12.32 -0.70
CA MET A 247 8.10 -11.69 0.46
C MET A 247 8.77 -12.74 1.36
N LYS A 248 8.00 -13.76 1.79
CA LYS A 248 8.49 -14.87 2.63
C LYS A 248 9.62 -15.67 1.98
N SER A 249 9.44 -16.04 0.70
CA SER A 249 10.28 -17.05 0.05
C SER A 249 11.51 -16.46 -0.63
N ARG A 250 11.51 -15.16 -0.96
CA ARG A 250 12.55 -14.53 -1.76
C ARG A 250 13.00 -13.17 -1.26
N ALA A 251 12.08 -12.29 -0.82
CA ALA A 251 12.45 -10.90 -0.55
C ALA A 251 13.14 -10.71 0.81
N THR A 252 12.88 -11.57 1.80
CA THR A 252 13.42 -11.44 3.16
C THR A 252 14.15 -12.72 3.58
N THR A 253 15.33 -12.60 4.18
CA THR A 253 16.06 -13.77 4.73
C THR A 253 15.83 -13.97 6.23
N ARG A 254 15.32 -12.94 6.93
CA ARG A 254 15.06 -12.95 8.39
C ARG A 254 13.66 -12.42 8.73
N LEU A 255 12.63 -13.03 8.14
CA LEU A 255 11.25 -12.72 8.48
C LEU A 255 10.87 -13.41 9.80
N HIS A 256 10.60 -12.62 10.83
CA HIS A 256 10.21 -13.11 12.16
C HIS A 256 8.76 -13.62 12.17
N GLY A 257 7.90 -13.07 11.33
CA GLY A 257 6.51 -13.48 11.28
C GLY A 257 5.65 -12.64 10.35
N ILE A 258 4.39 -13.05 10.29
CA ILE A 258 3.29 -12.38 9.63
C ILE A 258 2.16 -12.37 10.62
N GLU A 259 1.82 -11.19 11.10
CA GLU A 259 0.78 -10.98 12.11
C GLU A 259 -0.44 -10.39 11.43
N MET A 260 -1.61 -10.98 11.69
CA MET A 260 -2.88 -10.41 11.28
C MET A 260 -3.61 -9.89 12.51
N ILE A 261 -3.97 -8.60 12.50
CA ILE A 261 -4.64 -7.96 13.63
C ILE A 261 -6.15 -8.07 13.44
N ASP A 262 -6.77 -8.88 14.30
CA ASP A 262 -8.23 -8.99 14.42
C ASP A 262 -8.87 -7.63 14.69
N GLY A 263 -10.02 -7.40 14.07
CA GLY A 263 -10.77 -6.14 14.16
C GLY A 263 -10.10 -4.93 13.49
N ALA A 264 -9.03 -5.12 12.70
CA ALA A 264 -8.43 -4.06 11.88
C ALA A 264 -8.67 -4.29 10.39
N GLY A 265 -9.03 -3.23 9.69
CA GLY A 265 -8.89 -3.09 8.25
C GLY A 265 -7.56 -2.44 7.88
N HIS A 266 -7.60 -1.60 6.85
CA HIS A 266 -6.43 -0.97 6.26
C HIS A 266 -5.71 -0.01 7.19
N TRP A 267 -6.41 0.68 8.11
CA TRP A 267 -5.85 1.75 8.95
C TRP A 267 -5.40 1.21 10.31
N ILE A 268 -4.63 0.11 10.29
CA ILE A 268 -4.25 -0.70 11.46
C ILE A 268 -3.83 0.14 12.68
N GLN A 269 -2.99 1.16 12.46
CA GLN A 269 -2.48 2.06 13.50
C GLN A 269 -3.52 2.98 14.14
N GLN A 270 -4.63 3.24 13.45
CA GLN A 270 -5.76 4.01 13.96
C GLN A 270 -6.83 3.08 14.55
N GLU A 271 -7.12 1.97 13.87
CA GLU A 271 -8.18 1.03 14.23
C GLU A 271 -7.86 0.18 15.47
N GLN A 272 -6.62 -0.32 15.56
CA GLN A 272 -6.18 -1.20 16.65
C GLN A 272 -4.82 -0.76 17.23
N PRO A 273 -4.69 0.49 17.74
CA PRO A 273 -3.42 1.09 18.12
C PRO A 273 -2.73 0.34 19.27
N VAL A 274 -3.49 -0.15 20.24
CA VAL A 274 -2.94 -0.89 21.40
C VAL A 274 -2.37 -2.23 20.96
N ARG A 275 -3.14 -3.03 20.20
CA ARG A 275 -2.70 -4.34 19.68
C ARG A 275 -1.48 -4.19 18.77
N LEU A 276 -1.48 -3.18 17.90
CA LEU A 276 -0.31 -2.85 17.08
C LEU A 276 0.90 -2.50 17.94
N GLY A 277 0.73 -1.62 18.94
CA GLY A 277 1.79 -1.20 19.84
C GLY A 277 2.46 -2.37 20.58
N GLU A 278 1.65 -3.31 21.08
CA GLU A 278 2.14 -4.54 21.73
C GLU A 278 3.01 -5.35 20.76
N ARG A 279 2.52 -5.62 19.54
CA ARG A 279 3.26 -6.38 18.52
C ARG A 279 4.55 -5.70 18.10
N LEU A 280 4.53 -4.38 17.92
CA LEU A 280 5.73 -3.61 17.57
C LEU A 280 6.77 -3.66 18.70
N LEU A 281 6.35 -3.49 19.96
CA LEU A 281 7.26 -3.54 21.10
C LEU A 281 7.87 -4.92 21.30
N ASP A 282 7.10 -5.98 21.13
CA ASP A 282 7.59 -7.37 21.20
C ASP A 282 8.63 -7.63 20.11
N PHE A 283 8.34 -7.19 18.87
CA PHE A 283 9.29 -7.31 17.77
C PHE A 283 10.58 -6.52 18.01
N ILE A 284 10.50 -5.26 18.44
CA ILE A 284 11.67 -4.40 18.67
C ILE A 284 12.57 -4.99 19.76
N LYS A 285 11.98 -5.49 20.86
CA LYS A 285 12.73 -6.18 21.93
C LYS A 285 13.41 -7.45 21.41
N GLY A 286 12.70 -8.25 20.61
CA GLY A 286 13.23 -9.49 20.03
C GLY A 286 14.31 -9.25 18.95
N ALA A 287 14.18 -8.20 18.14
CA ALA A 287 15.13 -7.86 17.08
C ALA A 287 16.43 -7.25 17.61
N GLY A 288 16.37 -6.52 18.72
CA GLY A 288 17.53 -5.94 19.41
C GLY A 288 18.34 -6.95 20.23
N ALA A 289 17.73 -8.06 20.63
CA ALA A 289 18.42 -9.22 21.16
C ALA A 289 19.12 -9.97 19.99
N GLY A 290 20.33 -9.54 19.64
CA GLY A 290 21.18 -10.32 18.73
C GLY A 290 21.45 -11.73 19.28
N PRO A 291 21.93 -12.67 18.43
CA PRO A 291 22.55 -13.89 18.94
C PRO A 291 23.74 -13.58 19.86
#